data_AF-A0A5B6TC61-F1
#
_entry.id   AF-A0A5B6TC61-F1
#
_cell.length_a   1.000
_cell.length_b   1.000
_cell.length_c   1.000
_cell.angle_alpha   90.00
_cell.angle_beta   90.00
_cell.angle_gamma   90.00
#
_symmetry.space_group_name_H-M   'P 1'
#
loop_
_entity.id
_entity.type
_entity.pdbx_description
1 polymer ?
#
loop_
_entity_poly.entity_id
_entity_poly.type
_entity_poly.pdbx_seq_one_letter_code
_entity_poly.pdbx_strand_id
1 'polypeptide(L)'
;MKQAVLFKSPQVTVHEIAGLGDGTASPAKAVLTTSKVTIPLDAAATEVLVGYLKIMRSYYTAAHRSKHLLSSQLDQVSLHLETSLQNRGNSLAEYQDVTYLIQQMGCLHDWATLPAEYQNA
;
A
#
# COMPACT_ATOMS: atom_id res chain seq x y z
N MET A 1 -17.27 -32.60 5.05
CA MET A 1 -16.24 -31.71 5.62
C MET A 1 -16.39 -30.35 4.97
N LYS A 2 -16.69 -29.29 5.74
CA LYS A 2 -16.89 -27.94 5.21
C LYS A 2 -15.51 -27.30 4.97
N GLN A 3 -15.21 -26.93 3.72
CA GLN A 3 -14.06 -26.09 3.40
C GLN A 3 -14.25 -24.75 4.10
N ALA A 4 -13.49 -24.52 5.17
CA ALA A 4 -13.34 -23.18 5.73
C ALA A 4 -12.50 -22.37 4.75
N VAL A 5 -13.13 -21.41 4.08
CA VAL A 5 -12.44 -20.41 3.26
C VAL A 5 -11.65 -19.52 4.23
N LEU A 6 -10.42 -19.94 4.51
CA LEU A 6 -9.46 -19.21 5.32
C LEU A 6 -8.88 -18.07 4.48
N PHE A 7 -9.51 -16.91 4.65
CA PHE A 7 -9.01 -15.57 4.32
C PHE A 7 -8.91 -15.23 2.82
N LYS A 8 -9.71 -14.25 2.42
CA LYS A 8 -9.46 -13.44 1.21
C LYS A 8 -8.12 -12.73 1.44
N SER A 9 -7.13 -13.03 0.59
CA SER A 9 -5.93 -12.20 0.48
C SER A 9 -6.34 -10.73 0.30
N PRO A 10 -5.57 -9.73 0.74
CA PRO A 10 -5.83 -8.35 0.33
C PRO A 10 -5.86 -8.33 -1.20
N GLN A 11 -7.07 -8.19 -1.74
CA GLN A 11 -7.30 -8.11 -3.17
C GLN A 11 -7.00 -6.67 -3.56
N VAL A 12 -5.81 -6.46 -4.13
CA VAL A 12 -5.55 -5.23 -4.88
C VAL A 12 -6.26 -5.42 -6.21
N THR A 13 -7.49 -4.95 -6.29
CA THR A 13 -8.27 -4.97 -7.53
C THR A 13 -8.08 -3.62 -8.20
N VAL A 14 -7.29 -3.59 -9.28
CA VAL A 14 -7.20 -2.42 -10.15
C VAL A 14 -8.45 -2.41 -11.02
N HIS A 15 -9.42 -1.56 -10.68
CA HIS A 15 -10.54 -1.31 -11.56
C HIS A 15 -10.10 -0.29 -12.61
N GLU A 16 -9.89 -0.74 -13.85
CA GLU A 16 -9.99 0.18 -14.98
C GLU A 16 -11.43 0.69 -15.00
N ILE A 17 -11.61 1.97 -14.69
CA ILE A 17 -12.89 2.63 -14.90
C ILE A 17 -13.05 2.73 -16.42
N ALA A 18 -13.79 1.80 -17.01
CA ALA A 18 -14.20 1.88 -18.41
C ALA A 18 -14.83 3.26 -18.61
N GLY A 19 -14.19 4.07 -19.45
CA GLY A 19 -14.54 5.47 -19.64
C GLY A 19 -16.01 5.64 -20.01
N LEU A 20 -16.66 6.57 -19.32
CA LEU A 20 -17.59 7.46 -20.02
C LEU A 20 -16.79 8.11 -21.14
N GLY A 21 -17.17 7.79 -22.37
CA GLY A 21 -16.49 8.26 -23.57
C GLY A 21 -16.40 9.77 -23.58
N ASP A 22 -15.19 10.28 -23.79
CA ASP A 22 -14.88 11.59 -24.35
C ASP A 22 -13.35 11.74 -24.45
N GLY A 23 -12.73 10.98 -25.38
CA GLY A 23 -11.46 11.31 -26.07
C GLY A 23 -10.22 11.78 -25.30
N THR A 24 -10.24 11.78 -23.97
CA THR A 24 -9.18 12.23 -23.09
C THR A 24 -8.81 11.01 -22.26
N ALA A 25 -7.56 10.57 -22.39
CA ALA A 25 -7.05 9.44 -21.63
C ALA A 25 -7.10 9.81 -20.14
N SER A 26 -8.22 9.48 -19.48
CA SER A 26 -8.37 9.61 -18.04
C SER A 26 -7.31 8.72 -17.41
N PRO A 27 -6.35 9.26 -16.63
CA PRO A 27 -5.26 8.46 -16.09
C PRO A 27 -5.86 7.32 -15.26
N ALA A 28 -5.32 6.11 -15.40
CA ALA A 28 -5.77 4.94 -14.67
C ALA A 28 -5.87 5.28 -13.17
N LYS A 29 -7.10 5.35 -12.64
CA LYS A 29 -7.35 5.60 -11.22
C LYS A 29 -7.38 4.26 -10.52
N ALA A 30 -6.34 3.93 -9.77
CA ALA A 30 -6.36 2.73 -8.93
C ALA A 30 -6.86 3.08 -7.53
N VAL A 31 -7.22 2.05 -6.76
CA VAL A 31 -7.66 2.22 -5.38
C VAL A 31 -6.81 1.30 -4.51
N LEU A 32 -6.13 1.89 -3.52
CA LEU A 32 -5.49 1.13 -2.46
C LEU A 32 -6.57 0.74 -1.44
N THR A 33 -6.91 -0.54 -1.41
CA THR A 33 -7.84 -1.10 -0.43
C THR A 33 -7.08 -1.92 0.60
N THR A 34 -7.19 -1.55 1.87
CA THR A 34 -6.73 -2.36 3.00
C THR A 34 -7.92 -2.81 3.84
N SER A 35 -7.62 -3.50 4.95
CA SER A 35 -8.63 -3.90 5.92
C SER A 35 -9.37 -2.72 6.56
N LYS A 36 -8.80 -1.50 6.51
CA LYS A 36 -9.29 -0.33 7.24
C LYS A 36 -9.58 0.88 6.35
N VAL A 37 -8.85 1.04 5.24
CA VAL A 37 -8.89 2.28 4.45
C VAL A 37 -8.98 1.99 2.95
N THR A 38 -9.59 2.90 2.22
CA THR A 38 -9.73 2.87 0.76
C THR A 38 -9.29 4.21 0.21
N ILE A 39 -8.15 4.23 -0.50
CA ILE A 39 -7.50 5.47 -0.96
C ILE A 39 -7.43 5.46 -2.49
N PRO A 40 -8.09 6.40 -3.18
CA PRO A 40 -7.91 6.62 -4.60
C PRO A 40 -6.47 7.08 -4.90
N LEU A 41 -5.89 6.57 -5.99
CA LEU A 41 -4.55 6.88 -6.48
C LEU A 41 -4.62 7.34 -7.92
N ASP A 42 -3.81 8.33 -8.28
CA ASP A 42 -3.52 8.59 -9.70
C ASP A 42 -2.63 7.46 -10.29
N ALA A 43 -2.43 7.48 -11.61
CA ALA A 43 -1.67 6.44 -12.29
C ALA A 43 -0.20 6.38 -11.82
N ALA A 44 0.44 7.54 -11.63
CA ALA A 44 1.85 7.61 -11.25
C ALA A 44 2.07 7.16 -9.79
N ALA A 45 1.20 7.57 -8.88
CA ALA A 45 1.14 7.12 -7.50
C ALA A 45 0.93 5.61 -7.42
N THR A 46 0.06 5.06 -8.27
CA THR A 46 -0.21 3.63 -8.35
C THR A 46 1.06 2.85 -8.70
N GLU A 47 1.76 3.23 -9.76
CA GLU A 47 2.97 2.53 -10.21
C GLU A 47 4.05 2.51 -9.13
N VAL A 48 4.33 3.68 -8.54
CA VAL A 48 5.35 3.82 -7.50
C VAL A 48 4.98 3.03 -6.25
N LEU A 49 3.73 3.14 -5.80
CA LEU A 49 3.28 2.44 -4.60
C LEU A 49 3.34 0.92 -4.82
N VAL A 50 2.85 0.40 -5.94
CA VAL A 50 2.92 -1.04 -6.26
C VAL A 50 4.37 -1.52 -6.31
N GLY A 51 5.28 -0.74 -6.90
CA GLY A 51 6.71 -1.04 -6.90
C GLY A 51 7.27 -1.14 -5.48
N TYR A 52 7.01 -0.14 -4.65
CA TYR A 52 7.45 -0.10 -3.26
C TYR A 52 6.92 -1.29 -2.43
N LEU A 53 5.63 -1.60 -2.55
CA LEU A 53 5.01 -2.73 -1.84
C LEU A 53 5.60 -4.08 -2.25
N LYS A 54 5.95 -4.26 -3.54
CA LYS A 54 6.66 -5.46 -4.03
C LYS A 54 8.05 -5.58 -3.43
N ILE A 55 8.80 -4.48 -3.34
CA ILE A 55 10.13 -4.45 -2.73
C ILE A 55 10.02 -4.81 -1.24
N MET A 56 9.10 -4.17 -0.49
CA MET A 56 8.85 -4.47 0.92
C MET A 56 8.54 -5.95 1.14
N ARG A 57 7.64 -6.53 0.34
CA ARG A 57 7.33 -7.96 0.41
C ARG A 57 8.55 -8.84 0.17
N SER A 58 9.42 -8.45 -0.76
CA SER A 58 10.64 -9.20 -1.09
C SER A 58 11.62 -9.20 0.08
N TYR A 59 11.84 -8.05 0.73
CA TYR A 59 12.69 -7.93 1.92
C TYR A 59 12.17 -8.80 3.09
N TYR A 60 10.88 -8.72 3.40
CA TYR A 60 10.28 -9.52 4.48
C TYR A 60 10.35 -11.02 4.19
N THR A 61 10.21 -11.41 2.93
CA THR A 61 10.33 -12.81 2.50
C THR A 61 11.78 -13.30 2.64
N ALA A 62 12.75 -12.50 2.18
CA ALA A 62 14.17 -12.84 2.26
C ALA A 62 14.69 -12.92 3.71
N ALA A 63 14.17 -12.08 4.60
CA ALA A 63 14.49 -12.09 6.03
C ALA A 63 13.70 -13.14 6.83
N HIS A 64 12.96 -14.04 6.17
CA HIS A 64 12.12 -15.08 6.79
C HIS A 64 11.17 -14.53 7.88
N ARG A 65 10.66 -13.31 7.69
CA ARG A 65 9.78 -12.65 8.66
C ARG A 65 8.36 -13.19 8.59
N SER A 66 7.65 -13.09 9.71
CA SER A 66 6.28 -13.58 9.80
C SER A 66 5.35 -12.79 8.89
N LYS A 67 4.35 -13.48 8.31
CA LYS A 67 3.32 -12.85 7.48
C LYS A 67 2.53 -11.77 8.24
N HIS A 68 2.40 -11.92 9.56
CA HIS A 68 1.75 -10.95 10.42
C HIS A 68 2.48 -9.61 10.44
N LEU A 69 3.83 -9.63 10.53
CA LEU A 69 4.63 -8.41 10.51
C LEU A 69 4.49 -7.67 9.19
N LEU A 70 4.53 -8.40 8.06
CA LEU A 70 4.28 -7.79 6.75
C LEU A 70 2.88 -7.16 6.68
N SER A 71 1.84 -7.83 7.16
CA SER A 71 0.47 -7.28 7.19
C SER A 71 0.39 -6.00 8.02
N SER A 72 1.01 -5.99 9.21
CA SER A 72 1.04 -4.82 10.08
C SER A 72 1.72 -3.63 9.42
N GLN A 73 2.80 -3.87 8.67
CA GLN A 73 3.52 -2.82 7.95
C GLN A 73 2.71 -2.27 6.78
N LEU A 74 2.02 -3.14 6.03
CA LEU A 74 1.11 -2.69 4.97
C LEU A 74 -0.04 -1.83 5.53
N ASP A 75 -0.60 -2.19 6.68
CA ASP A 75 -1.61 -1.38 7.35
C ASP A 75 -1.03 -0.01 7.79
N GLN A 76 0.22 0.04 8.27
CA GLN A 76 0.88 1.30 8.64
C GLN A 76 1.13 2.22 7.43
N VAL A 77 1.54 1.67 6.28
CA VAL A 77 1.70 2.42 5.02
C VAL A 77 0.38 3.10 4.65
N SER A 78 -0.72 2.35 4.70
CA SER A 78 -2.02 2.87 4.31
C SER A 78 -2.58 3.88 5.30
N LEU A 79 -2.37 3.69 6.60
CA LEU A 79 -2.76 4.66 7.62
C LEU A 79 -1.98 5.97 7.51
N HIS A 80 -0.67 5.91 7.25
CA HIS A 80 0.14 7.10 7.05
C HIS A 80 -0.30 7.89 5.82
N LEU A 81 -0.56 7.19 4.70
CA LEU A 81 -1.03 7.83 3.49
C LEU A 81 -2.40 8.49 3.71
N GLU A 82 -3.35 7.79 4.32
CA GLU A 82 -4.66 8.34 4.65
C GLU A 82 -4.55 9.58 5.54
N THR A 83 -3.79 9.48 6.64
CA THR A 83 -3.61 10.58 7.59
C THR A 83 -2.98 11.80 6.91
N SER A 84 -1.97 11.59 6.06
CA SER A 84 -1.32 12.66 5.29
C SER A 84 -2.31 13.36 4.35
N LEU A 85 -3.16 12.60 3.67
CA LEU A 85 -4.18 13.15 2.77
C LEU A 85 -5.25 13.92 3.54
N GLN A 86 -5.76 13.36 4.64
CA GLN A 86 -6.74 14.02 5.51
C GLN A 86 -6.22 15.35 6.05
N ASN A 87 -4.96 15.39 6.51
CA ASN A 87 -4.33 16.61 7.03
C ASN A 87 -4.20 17.72 5.96
N ARG A 88 -4.14 17.35 4.68
CA ARG A 88 -4.06 18.28 3.54
C ARG A 88 -5.42 18.60 2.93
N GLY A 89 -6.49 17.90 3.34
CA GLY A 89 -7.82 18.01 2.74
C GLY A 89 -7.93 17.35 1.37
N ASN A 90 -7.01 16.44 1.02
CA ASN A 90 -6.99 15.75 -0.26
C ASN A 90 -7.72 14.40 -0.16
N SER A 91 -8.37 13.99 -1.25
CA SER A 91 -9.08 12.70 -1.35
C SER A 91 -8.48 11.75 -2.39
N LEU A 92 -7.44 12.19 -3.11
CA LEU A 92 -6.69 11.45 -4.11
C LEU A 92 -5.21 11.53 -3.72
N ALA A 93 -4.53 10.38 -3.65
CA ALA A 93 -3.09 10.35 -3.52
C ALA A 93 -2.41 10.51 -4.87
N GLU A 94 -1.49 11.47 -4.93
CA GLU A 94 -0.67 11.76 -6.10
C GLU A 94 0.73 11.19 -5.92
N TYR A 95 1.50 11.19 -7.00
CA TYR A 95 2.89 10.72 -7.02
C TYR A 95 3.74 11.29 -5.86
N GLN A 96 3.58 12.57 -5.56
CA GLN A 96 4.36 13.23 -4.50
C GLN A 96 4.00 12.73 -3.11
N ASP A 97 2.72 12.42 -2.85
CA ASP A 97 2.27 11.88 -1.57
C ASP A 97 2.87 10.50 -1.32
N VAL A 98 2.89 9.64 -2.34
CA VAL A 98 3.50 8.30 -2.26
C VAL A 98 5.01 8.40 -2.11
N THR A 99 5.67 9.29 -2.84
CA THR A 99 7.13 9.47 -2.74
C THR A 99 7.53 9.98 -1.36
N TYR A 100 6.78 10.95 -0.81
CA TYR A 100 6.99 11.47 0.54
C TYR A 100 6.77 10.36 1.58
N LEU A 101 5.71 9.57 1.45
CA LEU A 101 5.47 8.41 2.30
C LEU A 101 6.69 7.47 2.33
N ILE A 102 7.19 7.06 1.15
CA ILE A 102 8.33 6.15 1.04
C ILE A 102 9.57 6.73 1.75
N GLN A 103 9.82 8.03 1.62
CA GLN A 103 10.93 8.71 2.31
C GLN A 103 10.76 8.66 3.83
N GLN A 104 9.54 8.85 4.35
CA GLN A 104 9.24 8.79 5.79
C GLN A 104 9.35 7.36 6.35
N MET A 105 9.06 6.35 5.54
CA MET A 105 9.19 4.94 5.95
C MET A 105 10.65 4.50 6.09
N GLY A 106 11.64 5.30 5.69
CA GLY A 106 13.05 4.98 5.92
C GLY A 106 13.55 3.73 5.18
N CYS A 107 14.57 3.07 5.71
CA CYS A 107 15.25 1.96 5.03
C CYS A 107 14.53 0.61 5.28
N LEU A 108 14.02 0.01 4.20
CA LEU A 108 13.38 -1.31 4.25
C LEU A 108 14.29 -2.43 4.77
N HIS A 109 15.61 -2.31 4.57
CA HIS A 109 16.57 -3.26 5.11
C HIS A 109 16.54 -3.26 6.64
N ASP A 110 16.59 -2.08 7.25
CA ASP A 110 16.57 -1.92 8.72
C ASP A 110 15.30 -2.55 9.30
N TRP A 111 14.15 -2.36 8.66
CA TRP A 111 12.90 -2.96 9.10
C TRP A 111 12.88 -4.49 9.03
N ALA A 112 13.47 -5.04 7.96
CA ALA A 112 13.56 -6.47 7.77
C ALA A 112 14.61 -7.13 8.69
N THR A 113 15.61 -6.39 9.17
CA THR A 113 16.72 -6.92 9.99
C THR A 113 16.65 -6.56 11.46
N LEU A 114 15.85 -5.55 11.87
CA LEU A 114 15.67 -5.16 13.27
C LEU A 114 15.28 -6.38 14.14
N PRO A 115 15.94 -6.58 15.30
CA PRO A 115 15.57 -7.63 16.24
C PRO A 115 14.10 -7.48 16.67
N ALA A 116 13.42 -8.60 16.91
CA ALA A 116 11.98 -8.63 17.18
C ALA A 116 11.56 -7.77 18.40
N GLU A 117 12.50 -7.51 19.31
CA GLU A 117 12.33 -6.71 20.52
C GLU A 117 12.19 -5.20 20.28
N TYR A 118 12.50 -4.69 19.07
CA TYR A 118 12.37 -3.26 18.72
C TYR A 118 11.17 -2.95 17.83
N GLN A 119 10.30 -3.92 17.55
CA GLN A 119 9.25 -3.79 16.54
C GLN A 119 7.86 -3.38 17.10
N ASN A 120 7.72 -3.22 18.42
CA ASN A 120 6.48 -2.80 19.10
C ASN A 120 6.64 -1.58 20.04
N ALA A 121 7.77 -0.86 19.96
CA ALA A 121 8.00 0.34 20.76
C ALA A 121 7.35 1.57 20.12
#